data_AF-A0A1Q3LUQ1-F1
#
_entry.id   AF-A0A1Q3LUQ1-F1
#
_cell.length_a   1.000
_cell.length_b   1.000
_cell.length_c   1.000
_cell.angle_alpha   90.00
_cell.angle_beta   90.00
_cell.angle_gamma   90.00
#
_symmetry.space_group_name_H-M   'P 1'
#
loop_
_entity.id
_entity.type
_entity.pdbx_description
1 polymer ?
#
loop_
_entity_poly.entity_id
_entity_poly.type
_entity_poly.pdbx_seq_one_letter_code
_entity_poly.pdbx_strand_id
1 'polypeptide(L)' 'MTREYIIRLVAGTLVLAGTALGYFVAKEWLLLPAFVGLNLLQSSFTKFCPLEIILKKTGIKD' A
#
# COMPACT_ATOMS: atom_id res chain seq x y z
N MET A 1 4.28 -6.88 16.68
CA MET A 1 3.88 -7.13 15.28
C MET A 1 4.79 -6.25 14.45
N THR A 2 5.81 -6.84 13.83
CA THR A 2 6.83 -6.08 13.08
C THR A 2 6.15 -5.19 12.06
N ARG A 3 6.50 -3.90 12.02
CA ARG A 3 5.86 -2.89 11.13
C ARG A 3 5.70 -3.34 9.69
N GLU A 4 6.66 -4.11 9.18
CA GLU A 4 6.65 -4.68 7.84
C GLU A 4 5.42 -5.57 7.56
N TYR A 5 4.92 -6.30 8.57
CA TYR A 5 3.70 -7.11 8.44
C TYR A 5 2.45 -6.24 8.30
N ILE A 6 2.35 -5.16 9.08
CA ILE A 6 1.23 -4.21 9.00
C ILE A 6 1.25 -3.52 7.64
N ILE A 7 2.43 -3.10 7.16
CA ILE A 7 2.61 -2.48 5.85
C ILE A 7 2.16 -3.42 4.73
N ARG A 8 2.60 -4.68 4.75
CA ARG A 8 2.19 -5.71 3.78
C ARG A 8 0.69 -5.95 3.79
N LEU A 9 0.09 -6.02 4.98
CA LEU A 9 -1.34 -6.27 5.13
C LEU A 9 -2.14 -5.08 4.58
N VAL A 10 -1.83 -3.85 5.02
CA VAL A 10 -2.52 -2.63 4.57
C VAL A 10 -2.38 -2.44 3.07
N ALA A 11 -1.16 -2.57 2.53
CA ALA A 11 -0.91 -2.46 1.09
C ALA A 11 -1.69 -3.52 0.30
N GLY A 12 -1.70 -4.77 0.76
CA GLY A 12 -2.46 -5.86 0.15
C GLY A 12 -3.96 -5.58 0.14
N THR A 13 -4.55 -5.13 1.25
CA THR A 13 -5.96 -4.73 1.30
C THR A 13 -6.28 -3.56 0.37
N LEU A 14 -5.39 -2.57 0.28
CA LEU A 14 -5.62 -1.40 -0.58
C LEU A 14 -5.59 -1.79 -2.07
N VAL A 15 -4.69 -2.69 -2.45
CA VAL A 15 -4.62 -3.23 -3.82
C VAL A 15 -5.84 -4.10 -4.15
N LEU A 16 -6.27 -4.98 -3.24
CA LEU A 16 -7.47 -5.79 -3.42
C LEU A 16 -8.73 -4.92 -3.50
N ALA A 17 -8.87 -3.93 -2.63
CA ALA A 17 -10.00 -2.99 -2.67
C ALA A 17 -10.01 -2.17 -3.96
N GLY A 18 -8.85 -1.65 -4.39
CA GLY A 18 -8.71 -0.92 -5.65
C GLY A 18 -9.02 -1.78 -6.88
N THR A 19 -8.60 -3.04 -6.88
CA THR A 19 -8.87 -3.99 -7.97
C THR A 19 -10.35 -4.37 -8.00
N ALA A 20 -10.97 -4.61 -6.85
CA ALA A 20 -12.39 -4.88 -6.74
C ALA A 20 -13.21 -3.69 -7.29
N LEU A 21 -12.89 -2.45 -6.90
CA LEU A 21 -13.57 -1.29 -7.46
C LEU A 21 -13.28 -1.07 -8.95
N GLY A 22 -12.08 -1.41 -9.42
CA GLY A 22 -11.73 -1.46 -10.85
C GLY A 22 -12.63 -2.40 -11.65
N TYR A 23 -13.04 -3.51 -11.03
CA TYR A 23 -13.92 -4.49 -11.64
C TYR A 23 -15.40 -4.11 -11.54
N PHE A 24 -15.86 -3.63 -10.37
CA PHE A 24 -17.28 -3.36 -10.11
C PHE A 24 -17.77 -1.98 -10.55
N VAL A 25 -16.89 -0.96 -10.60
CA VAL A 25 -17.28 0.43 -10.89
C VAL A 25 -16.82 0.85 -12.29
N ALA A 26 -15.51 0.91 -12.51
CA ALA A 26 -14.93 1.32 -13.79
C ALA A 26 -13.45 0.96 -13.87
N LYS A 27 -12.94 0.63 -15.07
CA LYS A 27 -11.53 0.30 -15.30
C LYS A 27 -10.55 1.40 -14.84
N GLU A 28 -10.96 2.66 -14.84
CA GLU A 28 -10.17 3.80 -14.35
C GLU A 28 -9.72 3.61 -12.88
N TRP A 29 -10.47 2.83 -12.09
CA TRP A 29 -10.09 2.54 -10.69
C TRP A 29 -8.87 1.61 -10.56
N LEU A 30 -8.40 0.97 -11.65
CA LEU A 30 -7.12 0.24 -11.67
C LEU A 30 -5.91 1.17 -11.55
N LEU A 31 -6.04 2.48 -11.82
CA LEU A 31 -4.97 3.43 -11.55
C LEU A 31 -4.62 3.50 -10.06
N LEU A 32 -5.58 3.26 -9.17
CA LEU A 32 -5.36 3.27 -7.72
C LEU A 32 -4.44 2.11 -7.25
N PRO A 33 -4.73 0.82 -7.52
CA PRO A 33 -3.82 -0.27 -7.21
C PRO A 33 -2.51 -0.18 -8.02
N ALA A 34 -2.51 0.37 -9.24
CA ALA A 34 -1.30 0.59 -10.01
C ALA A 34 -0.37 1.62 -9.34
N PHE A 35 -0.91 2.75 -8.86
CA PHE A 35 -0.15 3.77 -8.16
C PHE A 35 0.41 3.27 -6.83
N VAL A 36 -0.41 2.52 -6.08
CA VAL A 36 -0.01 1.88 -4.81
C VAL A 36 1.07 0.84 -5.06
N GLY A 37 0.90 0.00 -6.08
CA GLY A 37 1.88 -1.02 -6.48
C GLY A 37 3.20 -0.42 -6.94
N LEU A 38 3.16 0.67 -7.71
CA LEU A 38 4.36 1.40 -8.13
C LEU A 38 5.13 1.98 -6.93
N ASN A 39 4.41 2.56 -5.96
CA ASN A 39 5.01 3.05 -4.71
C ASN A 39 5.62 1.91 -3.88
N LEU A 40 4.97 0.74 -3.82
CA LEU A 40 5.52 -0.44 -3.15
C LEU A 40 6.77 -0.99 -3.86
N LEU A 41 6.77 -1.01 -5.19
CA LEU A 41 7.93 -1.41 -6.00
C LEU A 41 9.10 -0.47 -5.74
N GLN A 42 8.87 0.84 -5.81
CA GLN A 42 9.87 1.84 -5.47
C GLN A 42 10.38 1.65 -4.04
N SER A 43 9.49 1.47 -3.07
CA SER A 43 9.82 1.24 -1.66
C SER A 43 10.65 -0.03 -1.45
N SER A 44 10.43 -1.09 -2.23
CA SER A 44 11.21 -2.32 -2.13
C SER A 44 12.67 -2.10 -2.52
N PHE A 45 12.93 -1.16 -3.44
CA PHE A 45 14.27 -0.79 -3.87
C PHE A 45 14.92 0.31 -3.03
N THR A 46 14.15 1.32 -2.60
CA THR A 46 14.70 2.49 -1.87
C THR A 46 14.52 2.42 -0.35
N LYS A 47 13.82 1.40 0.18
CA LYS A 47 13.36 1.30 1.58
C LYS A 47 12.63 2.54 2.11
N PHE A 48 12.12 3.36 1.20
CA PHE A 48 11.44 4.61 1.51
C PHE A 48 9.93 4.37 1.34
N CYS A 49 9.31 3.72 2.34
CA CYS A 49 7.86 3.51 2.30
C CYS A 49 7.16 4.70 2.96
N PRO A 50 6.35 5.51 2.24
CA PRO A 50 5.56 6.57 2.88
C PRO A 50 4.62 6.00 3.94
N LEU A 51 4.17 4.75 3.77
CA LEU A 51 3.38 4.04 4.76
C LEU A 51 4.17 3.74 6.04
N GLU A 52 5.45 3.40 5.93
CA GLU A 52 6.34 3.24 7.09
C GLU A 52 6.57 4.56 7.81
N ILE A 53 6.75 5.66 7.07
CA ILE A 53 6.87 7.01 7.64
C ILE A 53 5.59 7.38 8.39
N ILE A 54 4.42 7.14 7.81
CA ILE A 54 3.11 7.36 8.46
C ILE A 54 3.01 6.51 9.72
N LEU A 55 3.27 5.20 9.64
CA LEU A 55 3.18 4.29 10.78
C LEU A 55 4.18 4.62 11.90
N LYS A 56 5.37 5.08 11.53
CA LYS A 56 6.40 5.61 12.45
C LYS A 56 5.93 6.91 13.12
N LYS A 57 5.16 7.75 12.41
CA LYS A 57 4.55 8.98 12.93
C LYS A 57 3.35 8.71 13.85
N THR A 58 2.59 7.63 13.61
CA THR A 58 1.47 7.19 14.47
C THR A 58 1.93 6.48 15.75
N GLY A 59 3.24 6.39 16.00
CA GLY A 59 3.77 5.86 17.26
C GLY A 59 3.75 4.33 17.38
N ILE A 60 3.47 3.61 16.29
CA ILE A 60 3.58 2.14 16.25
C ILE A 60 5.07 1.82 16.20
N LYS A 61 5.63 1.49 17.37
CA LYS A 61 7.01 1.03 17.58
C LYS A 61 7.13 -0.41 17.09
N ASP A 62 8.32 -0.76 16.60
CA ASP A 62 8.70 -2.03 15.94
C ASP A 62 8.06 -3.30 16.53
#